data_AF-X1NCZ4-F1
#
_entry.id   AF-X1NCZ4-F1
#
_cell.length_a   1.000
_cell.length_b   1.000
_cell.length_c   1.000
_cell.angle_alpha   90.00
_cell.angle_beta   90.00
_cell.angle_gamma   90.00
#
_symmetry.space_group_name_H-M   'P 1'
#
loop_
_entity.id
_entity.type
_entity.pdbx_description
1 polymer ?
#
loop_
_entity_poly.entity_id
_entity_poly.type
_entity_poly.pdbx_seq_one_letter_code
_entity_poly.pdbx_strand_id
1 'polypeptide(L)' 'VNLMTIKIDNEAYYSVQDLVDLLNLTELTIRDYLRSGKIKGNKNKVNRFWYIKGVDLKLFLEGNKKRKRFLGVF' A
#
# COMPACT_ATOMS: atom_id res chain seq x y z
N VAL A 1 11.92 -14.57 5.13
CA VAL A 1 10.96 -13.58 4.56
C VAL A 1 10.94 -13.80 3.07
N ASN A 2 9.80 -14.20 2.50
CA ASN A 2 9.68 -14.58 1.09
C ASN A 2 9.04 -13.40 0.34
N LEU A 3 9.87 -12.42 -0.05
CA LEU A 3 9.41 -11.22 -0.76
C LEU A 3 9.27 -11.54 -2.24
N MET A 4 8.04 -11.64 -2.75
CA MET A 4 7.77 -11.78 -4.19
C MET A 4 7.41 -10.40 -4.77
N THR A 5 8.36 -9.46 -4.72
CA THR A 5 8.18 -8.18 -5.39
C THR A 5 8.22 -8.38 -6.89
N ILE A 6 7.11 -8.07 -7.57
CA ILE A 6 7.04 -8.11 -9.03
C ILE A 6 7.56 -6.76 -9.53
N LYS A 7 8.56 -6.78 -10.41
CA LYS A 7 9.05 -5.58 -11.11
C LYS A 7 8.58 -5.63 -12.55
N ILE A 8 7.87 -4.59 -12.99
CA ILE A 8 7.42 -4.41 -14.39
C ILE A 8 7.84 -3.01 -14.79
N ASP A 9 8.58 -2.86 -15.89
CA ASP A 9 9.00 -1.56 -16.45
C ASP A 9 9.61 -0.59 -15.42
N ASN A 10 10.55 -1.08 -14.59
CA ASN A 10 11.18 -0.36 -13.47
C ASN A 10 10.24 0.08 -12.34
N GLU A 11 8.95 -0.28 -12.39
CA GLU A 11 8.00 -0.05 -11.31
C GLU A 11 7.90 -1.30 -10.43
N ALA A 12 8.10 -1.12 -9.13
CA ALA A 12 7.96 -2.19 -8.14
C ALA A 12 6.50 -2.31 -7.70
N TYR A 13 6.00 -3.54 -7.65
CA TYR A 13 4.68 -3.88 -7.15
C TYR A 13 4.81 -4.79 -5.93
N TYR A 14 4.05 -4.46 -4.89
CA TYR A 14 4.01 -5.15 -3.62
C TYR A 14 2.65 -5.82 -3.44
N SER A 15 2.66 -7.07 -3.01
CA SER A 15 1.48 -7.81 -2.60
C SER A 15 1.06 -7.42 -1.18
N VAL A 16 -0.08 -7.96 -0.73
CA VAL A 16 -0.50 -7.84 0.67
C VAL A 16 0.55 -8.44 1.62
N GLN A 17 1.13 -9.58 1.26
CA GLN A 17 2.12 -10.25 2.12
C GLN A 17 3.41 -9.44 2.24
N ASP A 18 3.85 -8.80 1.15
CA ASP A 18 5.02 -7.91 1.21
C ASP A 18 4.76 -6.74 2.18
N LEU A 19 3.53 -6.21 2.22
CA LEU A 19 3.15 -5.16 3.17
C LEU A 19 3.07 -5.67 4.61
N VAL A 20 2.60 -6.91 4.83
CA VAL A 20 2.61 -7.56 6.15
C VAL A 20 4.04 -7.63 6.68
N ASP A 21 4.96 -8.09 5.85
CA ASP A 21 6.37 -8.26 6.23
C ASP A 21 7.07 -6.89 6.39
N LEU A 22 6.81 -5.93 5.51
CA LEU A 22 7.48 -4.62 5.49
C LEU A 22 6.98 -3.68 6.58
N LEU A 23 5.67 -3.67 6.87
CA LEU A 23 5.07 -2.80 7.87
C LEU A 23 4.94 -3.48 9.24
N ASN A 24 5.22 -4.79 9.32
CA ASN A 24 4.99 -5.61 10.49
C ASN A 24 3.55 -5.49 11.02
N LEU A 25 2.58 -5.56 10.10
CA LEU A 25 1.15 -5.44 10.37
C LEU A 25 0.42 -6.72 9.99
N THR A 26 -0.72 -6.99 10.62
CA THR A 26 -1.54 -8.16 10.25
C THR A 26 -2.12 -8.00 8.85
N GLU A 27 -2.33 -9.13 8.16
CA GLU A 27 -2.99 -9.15 6.86
C GLU A 27 -4.38 -8.48 6.90
N LEU A 28 -5.10 -8.65 8.01
CA LEU A 28 -6.40 -8.01 8.23
C LEU A 28 -6.28 -6.48 8.21
N THR A 29 -5.30 -5.93 8.90
CA THR A 29 -5.04 -4.48 8.93
C THR A 29 -4.66 -3.96 7.55
N ILE A 30 -3.78 -4.66 6.82
CA ILE A 30 -3.40 -4.26 5.45
C ILE A 30 -4.61 -4.26 4.52
N ARG A 31 -5.44 -5.31 4.58
CA ARG A 31 -6.68 -5.38 3.78
C ARG A 31 -7.66 -4.27 4.14
N ASP A 32 -7.80 -3.92 5.42
CA ASP A 32 -8.61 -2.78 5.85
C ASP A 32 -8.08 -1.46 5.28
N TYR A 33 -6.76 -1.26 5.30
CA TYR A 33 -6.15 -0.04 4.74
C TYR A 33 -6.36 0.08 3.25
N LEU A 34 -6.32 -1.03 2.51
CA LEU A 34 -6.60 -1.07 1.08
C LEU A 34 -8.09 -0.82 0.79
N ARG A 35 -8.99 -1.42 1.57
CA ARG A 35 -10.45 -1.23 1.42
C ARG A 35 -10.90 0.19 1.76
N SER A 36 -10.32 0.79 2.80
CA SER A 36 -10.61 2.15 3.24
C SER A 36 -9.89 3.23 2.43
N GLY A 37 -8.97 2.85 1.54
CA GLY A 37 -8.19 3.78 0.73
C GLY A 37 -7.08 4.52 1.49
N LYS A 38 -6.74 4.07 2.72
CA LYS A 38 -5.58 4.58 3.47
C LYS A 38 -4.27 4.30 2.73
N ILE A 39 -4.16 3.10 2.14
CA ILE A 39 -3.11 2.74 1.18
C ILE A 39 -3.77 2.61 -0.18
N LYS A 40 -3.23 3.30 -1.19
CA LYS A 40 -3.71 3.15 -2.54
C LYS A 40 -3.19 1.83 -3.12
N GLY A 41 -4.10 0.90 -3.37
CA GLY A 41 -3.81 -0.37 -4.02
C GLY A 41 -4.71 -0.59 -5.24
N ASN A 42 -4.22 -1.41 -6.16
CA ASN A 42 -4.95 -1.84 -7.34
C ASN A 42 -5.40 -3.29 -7.13
N LYS A 43 -6.71 -3.51 -7.14
CA LYS A 43 -7.28 -4.85 -7.11
C LYS A 43 -7.36 -5.40 -8.52
N ASN A 44 -6.61 -6.46 -8.80
CA ASN A 44 -6.75 -7.16 -10.06
C ASN A 44 -8.14 -7.81 -10.12
N LYS A 45 -8.92 -7.45 -11.16
CA LYS A 45 -10.30 -7.90 -11.32
C LYS A 45 -10.42 -9.40 -11.60
N VAL A 46 -9.37 -10.03 -12.12
CA VAL A 46 -9.36 -11.44 -12.54
C VAL A 46 -9.16 -12.38 -11.34
N ASN A 47 -8.14 -12.12 -10.52
CA ASN A 47 -7.78 -13.00 -9.39
C ASN A 47 -8.10 -12.42 -8.01
N ARG A 48 -8.66 -11.19 -7.97
CA ARG A 48 -9.02 -10.46 -6.74
C ARG A 48 -7.84 -10.15 -5.81
N PHE A 49 -6.59 -10.32 -6.27
CA PHE A 49 -5.40 -9.93 -5.52
C PHE A 49 -5.18 -8.42 -5.55
N TRP A 50 -4.60 -7.92 -4.47
CA TRP A 50 -4.18 -6.52 -4.37
C TRP A 50 -2.71 -6.39 -4.70
N TYR A 51 -2.40 -5.36 -5.47
CA TYR A 51 -1.04 -4.93 -5.78
C TYR A 51 -0.89 -3.45 -5.47
N ILE A 52 0.18 -3.09 -4.80
CA ILE A 52 0.50 -1.73 -4.40
C ILE A 52 1.71 -1.30 -5.20
N LYS A 53 1.59 -0.18 -5.92
CA LYS A 53 2.74 0.41 -6.61
C LYS A 53 3.72 0.97 -5.58
N GLY A 54 5.02 0.85 -5.83
CA GLY A 54 6.05 1.35 -4.92
C GLY A 54 5.94 2.86 -4.68
N VAL A 55 5.52 3.63 -5.68
CA VAL A 55 5.25 5.07 -5.54
C VAL A 55 4.12 5.36 -4.56
N ASP A 56 3.06 4.56 -4.57
CA ASP A 56 1.90 4.73 -3.68
C ASP A 56 2.24 4.30 -2.24
N LEU A 57 3.03 3.23 -2.09
CA LEU A 57 3.56 2.81 -0.79
C LEU A 57 4.47 3.89 -0.19
N LYS A 58 5.35 4.48 -0.99
CA LYS A 58 6.22 5.58 -0.56
C LYS A 58 5.39 6.78 -0.06
N LEU A 59 4.36 7.18 -0.80
CA LEU A 59 3.46 8.27 -0.40
C LEU A 59 2.72 7.98 0.92
N PHE A 60 2.34 6.72 1.14
CA PHE A 60 1.76 6.29 2.40
C PHE A 60 2.75 6.44 3.57
N LEU A 61 3.98 5.94 3.40
CA LEU A 61 5.05 6.01 4.40
C LEU A 61 5.49 7.45 4.73
N GLU A 62 5.47 8.34 3.74
CA GLU A 62 5.75 9.77 3.93
C GLU A 62 4.64 10.50 4.71
N GLY A 63 3.55 9.81 5.05
CA GLY A 63 2.52 10.29 5.96
C GLY A 63 1.69 11.43 5.37
N ASN A 64 1.19 11.25 4.13
CA ASN A 64 0.23 12.13 3.44
C ASN A 64 0.24 13.59 3.93
N LYS A 65 1.40 14.27 3.79
CA LYS A 65 1.63 15.65 4.28
C LYS A 65 0.56 16.65 3.80
N LYS A 66 -0.19 16.32 2.73
CA LYS A 66 -1.28 17.16 2.21
C LYS A 66 -2.57 17.09 3.04
N ARG A 67 -2.88 16.00 3.75
CA ARG A 67 -4.09 15.94 4.61
C ARG A 67 -3.98 16.81 5.86
N LYS A 68 -2.77 17.04 6.40
CA LYS A 68 -2.59 17.95 7.55
C LYS A 68 -2.79 19.42 7.17
N ARG A 69 -2.57 19.81 5.91
CA ARG A 69 -2.76 21.20 5.46
C ARG A 69 -4.23 21.58 5.27
N PHE A 70 -5.12 20.60 5.10
CA PHE A 70 -6.57 20.79 4.96
C PHE A 70 -7.36 20.60 6.26
N LEU A 71 -6.73 20.10 7.33
CA LEU A 71 -7.40 19.82 8.61
C LEU A 71 -7.24 20.91 9.67
N GLY A 72 -6.68 22.08 9.34
CA GLY A 72 -6.80 23.30 10.15
C GLY A 72 -6.61 23.10 11.65
N VAL A 73 -5.60 22.33 12.06
CA VAL A 73 -5.24 22.20 13.48
C VAL A 73 -4.32 23.37 13.81
N PHE A 74 -4.91 24.42 14.36
CA PHE A 74 -4.25 25.45 15.15
C PHE A 74 -3.71 24.85 16.45
#